data_AF-A0A0D3DYU9-F1
#
_entry.id   AF-A0A0D3DYU9-F1
#
_cell.length_a   1.000
_cell.length_b   1.000
_cell.length_c   1.000
_cell.angle_alpha   90.00
_cell.angle_beta   90.00
_cell.angle_gamma   90.00
#
_symmetry.space_group_name_H-M   'P 1'
#
loop_
_entity.id
_entity.type
_entity.pdbx_description
1 polymer ?
#
loop_
_entity_poly.entity_id
_entity_poly.type
_entity_poly.pdbx_seq_one_letter_code
_entity_poly.pdbx_strand_id
1 'polypeptide(L)' 'MNRSLMVCQDKFEASKLHKNRVDAAKDMEGCVNQSIEESLNTLPHIVQRMKTAFSIRD' A
#
# COMPACT_ATOMS: atom_id res chain seq x y z
N MET A 1 9.70 8.28 2.80
CA MET A 1 9.18 6.95 2.44
C MET A 1 7.67 6.97 2.66
N ASN A 2 6.86 6.41 1.77
CA ASN A 2 5.40 6.31 1.98
C ASN A 2 5.13 5.53 3.29
N ARG A 3 4.19 5.98 4.12
CA ARG A 3 3.87 5.33 5.40
C ARG A 3 3.58 3.84 5.24
N SER A 4 2.86 3.43 4.19
CA SER A 4 2.55 2.03 3.93
C SER A 4 3.80 1.20 3.60
N LEU A 5 4.79 1.79 2.92
CA LEU A 5 6.06 1.12 2.63
C LEU A 5 6.92 0.94 3.89
N MET A 6 6.86 1.89 4.83
CA MET A 6 7.53 1.75 6.13
C MET A 6 6.93 0.60 6.94
N VAL A 7 5.59 0.46 6.94
CA VAL A 7 4.91 -0.68 7.58
C VAL A 7 5.29 -2.01 6.94
N CYS A 8 5.39 -2.08 5.62
CA CYS A 8 5.82 -3.30 4.93
C CYS A 8 7.27 -3.68 5.25
N GLN A 9 8.15 -2.68 5.39
CA GLN A 9 9.53 -2.91 5.82
C GLN A 9 9.59 -3.41 7.26
N ASP A 10 8.87 -2.79 8.19
CA ASP A 10 8.81 -3.25 9.59
C ASP A 10 8.29 -4.69 9.69
N LYS A 11 7.27 -5.02 8.89
CA LYS A 11 6.71 -6.38 8.82
C LYS A 11 7.72 -7.39 8.29
N PHE A 12 8.52 -7.02 7.28
CA PHE A 12 9.60 -7.86 6.77
C PHE A 12 10.69 -8.09 7.83
N GLU A 13 11.14 -7.02 8.49
CA GLU A 13 12.13 -7.08 9.56
C GLU A 13 11.67 -7.99 10.70
N ALA A 14 10.40 -7.92 11.09
CA ALA A 14 9.79 -8.83 12.07
C ALA A 14 9.71 -10.27 11.55
N SER A 15 9.27 -10.50 10.30
CA SER A 15 9.15 -11.85 9.73
C SER A 15 10.50 -12.58 9.62
N LYS A 16 11.61 -11.86 9.40
CA LYS A 16 12.96 -12.46 9.38
C LYS A 16 13.38 -13.11 10.70
N LEU A 17 12.77 -12.72 11.83
CA LEU A 17 13.08 -13.31 13.15
C LEU A 17 12.50 -14.71 13.30
N HIS A 18 11.40 -15.01 12.62
CA HIS A 18 10.62 -16.24 12.82
C HIS A 18 10.46 -17.10 11.56
N LYS A 19 10.74 -16.56 10.38
CA LYS A 19 10.62 -17.24 9.08
C LYS A 19 11.94 -17.22 8.33
N ASN A 20 12.11 -18.16 7.38
CA ASN A 20 13.22 -18.07 6.44
C ASN A 20 13.10 -16.81 5.57
N ARG A 21 14.21 -16.40 4.95
CA ARG A 21 14.26 -15.16 4.14
C ARG A 21 13.29 -15.16 2.96
N VAL A 22 12.99 -16.33 2.37
CA VAL A 22 12.10 -16.45 1.21
C VAL A 22 10.66 -16.17 1.62
N ASP A 23 10.21 -16.74 2.74
CA ASP A 23 8.86 -16.52 3.26
C ASP A 23 8.69 -15.09 3.78
N ALA A 24 9.73 -14.52 4.42
CA ALA A 24 9.73 -13.12 4.80
C ALA A 24 9.61 -12.20 3.57
N ALA A 25 10.32 -12.50 2.49
CA ALA A 25 10.22 -11.74 1.24
C ALA A 25 8.82 -11.85 0.61
N LYS A 26 8.20 -13.03 0.62
CA LYS A 26 6.79 -13.19 0.18
C LYS A 26 5.81 -12.37 1.00
N ASP A 27 5.98 -12.31 2.32
CA ASP A 27 5.15 -11.46 3.18
C ASP A 27 5.30 -9.97 2.82
N MET A 28 6.54 -9.55 2.47
CA MET A 28 6.84 -8.18 2.03
C MET A 28 6.18 -7.88 0.69
N GLU A 29 6.31 -8.76 -0.30
CA GLU A 29 5.63 -8.65 -1.60
C GLU A 29 4.12 -8.55 -1.43
N GLY A 30 3.53 -9.39 -0.59
CA GLY A 30 2.10 -9.34 -0.28
C GLY A 30 1.67 -8.00 0.36
N CYS A 31 2.46 -7.48 1.30
CA CYS A 31 2.20 -6.18 1.92
C CYS A 31 2.27 -5.02 0.91
N VAL A 32 3.26 -5.05 0.02
CA VAL A 32 3.42 -4.05 -1.03
C VAL A 32 2.25 -4.11 -2.01
N ASN A 33 1.84 -5.30 -2.45
CA ASN A 33 0.68 -5.48 -3.32
C ASN A 33 -0.60 -4.94 -2.66
N GLN A 34 -0.84 -5.27 -1.39
CA GLN A 34 -1.99 -4.73 -0.66
C GLN A 34 -1.96 -3.19 -0.60
N SER A 35 -0.79 -2.60 -0.34
CA SER A 35 -0.63 -1.14 -0.29
C SER A 35 -0.91 -0.49 -1.65
N ILE A 36 -0.53 -1.16 -2.75
CA ILE A 36 -0.83 -0.72 -4.12
C ILE A 36 -2.33 -0.80 -4.37
N GLU A 37 -2.97 -1.92 -4.06
CA GLU A 37 -4.42 -2.11 -4.23
C GLU A 37 -5.23 -1.08 -3.45
N GLU A 38 -4.89 -0.83 -2.19
CA GLU A 38 -5.51 0.23 -1.38
C GLU A 38 -5.35 1.61 -2.03
N SER A 39 -4.15 1.91 -2.55
CA SER A 39 -3.90 3.17 -3.26
C SER A 39 -4.75 3.27 -4.53
N LEU A 40 -4.82 2.21 -5.33
CA LEU A 40 -5.65 2.17 -6.55
C LEU A 40 -7.14 2.33 -6.22
N ASN A 41 -7.63 1.69 -5.16
CA ASN A 41 -9.02 1.80 -4.72
C ASN A 41 -9.36 3.21 -4.20
N THR A 42 -8.39 3.93 -3.62
CA THR A 42 -8.62 5.30 -3.13
C THR A 42 -8.54 6.36 -4.23
N LEU A 43 -7.82 6.11 -5.33
CA LEU A 43 -7.66 7.07 -6.42
C LEU A 43 -8.98 7.57 -7.02
N PRO A 44 -9.96 6.71 -7.39
CA PRO A 44 -11.25 7.17 -7.89
C PRO A 44 -11.97 8.12 -6.91
N HIS A 45 -11.90 7.84 -5.61
CA HIS A 45 -12.52 8.70 -4.59
C HIS A 45 -11.83 10.07 -4.49
N ILE A 46 -10.49 10.11 -4.60
CA ILE A 46 -9.73 11.36 -4.63
C ILE A 46 -10.10 12.17 -5.88
N VAL A 47 -10.15 11.52 -7.05
CA VAL A 47 -10.53 12.16 -8.31
C VAL A 47 -11.95 12.74 -8.22
N GLN A 48 -12.91 11.99 -7.67
CA GLN A 48 -14.28 12.47 -7.50
C GLN A 48 -14.37 13.68 -6.56
N ARG A 49 -13.61 13.68 -5.45
CA ARG A 49 -13.51 14.84 -4.57
C ARG A 49 -12.88 16.05 -5.26
N MET A 50 -11.86 15.85 -6.10
CA MET A 50 -11.27 16.91 -6.91
C MET A 50 -12.26 17.45 -7.94
N LYS A 51 -12.94 16.59 -8.71
CA LYS A 51 -13.98 17.01 -9.66
C LYS A 51 -15.04 17.87 -8.97
N THR A 52 -15.51 17.44 -7.81
CA THR A 52 -16.48 18.18 -6.98
C THR A 52 -15.95 19.55 -6.55
N ALA A 53 -14.72 19.61 -6.04
CA ALA A 53 -14.11 20.86 -5.59
C ALA A 53 -13.91 21.89 -6.72
N PHE A 54 -13.71 21.41 -7.95
CA PHE A 54 -13.51 22.24 -9.14
C PHE A 54 -14.77 22.39 -10.02
N SER A 55 -15.93 21.88 -9.58
CA SER A 55 -17.18 21.87 -10.37
C SER A 55 -17.05 21.22 -11.76
N ILE A 56 -16.13 20.26 -11.92
CA ILE A 56 -15.94 19.51 -13.15
C ILE A 56 -17.03 18.45 -13.23
N ARG A 57 -17.81 18.45 -14.32
CA ARG A 57 -18.82 17.42 -14.59
C ARG A 57 -18.15 16.17 -15.18
N ASP A 58 -18.68 14.99 -14.86
CA ASP A 58 -18.19 13.71 -15.37
C ASP A 58 -18.31 13.58 -16.89
#